data_AF-A0A0U1KVF2-F1
#
_entry.id   AF-A0A0U1KVF2-F1
#
_cell.length_a   1.000
_cell.length_b   1.000
_cell.length_c   1.000
_cell.angle_alpha   90.00
_cell.angle_beta   90.00
_cell.angle_gamma   90.00
#
_symmetry.space_group_name_H-M   'P 1'
#
loop_
_entity.id
_entity.type
_entity.pdbx_description
1 polymer ?
#
loop_
_entity_poly.entity_id
_entity_poly.type
_entity_poly.pdbx_seq_one_letter_code
_entity_poly.pdbx_strand_id
1 'polypeptide(L)' 'MPSKLPKIESRTDDELLKPKLKKLARKNGRTLSREVEQILKRYVEQYEKTHGEIKVDKP' A
#
# COMPACT_ATOMS: atom_id res chain seq x y z
N MET A 1 6.34 -13.90 16.38
CA MET A 1 7.40 -13.98 15.36
C MET A 1 7.55 -12.61 14.71
N PRO A 2 8.74 -12.00 14.65
CA PRO A 2 8.91 -10.73 13.94
C PRO A 2 8.67 -10.97 12.45
N SER A 3 7.65 -10.34 11.88
CA SER A 3 7.32 -10.46 10.47
C SER A 3 8.53 -10.06 9.62
N LYS A 4 9.04 -11.00 8.83
CA LYS A 4 10.21 -10.89 7.92
C LYS A 4 9.94 -10.00 6.69
N LEU A 5 8.93 -9.13 6.77
CA LEU A 5 8.47 -8.29 5.66
C LEU A 5 9.25 -6.97 5.67
N PRO A 6 9.65 -6.45 4.50
CA PRO A 6 10.29 -5.15 4.40
C PRO A 6 9.34 -4.08 4.96
N LYS A 7 9.86 -3.23 5.86
CA LYS A 7 9.12 -2.09 6.40
C LYS A 7 9.49 -0.85 5.59
N ILE A 8 8.47 -0.17 5.08
CA ILE A 8 8.62 1.13 4.45
C ILE A 8 8.12 2.21 5.42
N GLU A 9 8.93 3.23 5.66
CA GLU A 9 8.51 4.42 6.38
C GLU A 9 8.17 5.50 5.35
N SER A 10 6.91 5.93 5.34
CA SER A 10 6.43 6.96 4.41
C SER A 10 5.98 8.19 5.21
N ARG A 11 6.43 9.36 4.79
CA ARG A 11 5.93 10.65 5.29
C ARG A 11 4.81 11.11 4.37
N THR A 12 3.66 11.40 4.94
CA THR A 12 2.48 11.90 4.22
C THR A 12 1.73 12.89 5.11
N ASP A 13 0.81 13.64 4.53
CA ASP A 13 -0.03 14.58 5.27
C ASP A 13 -0.85 13.88 6.37
N ASP A 14 -0.93 14.53 7.54
CA ASP A 14 -1.66 13.99 8.70
C ASP A 14 -3.15 13.75 8.36
N GLU A 15 -3.70 14.63 7.51
CA GLU A 15 -5.06 14.52 6.95
C GLU A 15 -5.25 13.36 5.97
N LEU A 16 -4.20 12.79 5.41
CA LEU A 16 -4.32 11.62 4.55
C LEU A 16 -4.20 10.33 5.37
N LEU A 17 -3.26 10.29 6.30
CA LEU A 17 -2.97 9.12 7.12
C LEU A 17 -4.10 8.80 8.12
N LYS A 18 -4.53 9.79 8.90
CA LYS A 18 -5.44 9.53 10.03
C LYS A 18 -6.91 9.49 9.66
N PRO A 19 -7.51 10.47 8.95
CA PRO A 19 -8.95 10.45 8.72
C PRO A 19 -9.33 9.66 7.46
N LYS A 20 -8.49 9.62 6.41
CA LYS A 20 -8.82 8.88 5.17
C LYS A 20 -8.40 7.41 5.26
N LEU A 21 -7.10 7.13 5.38
CA LEU A 21 -6.61 5.75 5.35
C LEU A 21 -7.11 4.91 6.54
N LYS A 22 -7.17 5.46 7.76
CA LYS A 22 -7.74 4.73 8.91
C LYS A 22 -9.22 4.43 8.75
N LYS A 23 -9.99 5.34 8.14
CA LYS A 23 -11.43 5.14 7.86
C LYS A 23 -11.64 4.08 6.79
N LEU A 24 -10.84 4.10 5.73
CA LEU A 24 -10.80 3.05 4.70
C LEU A 24 -10.46 1.69 5.29
N ALA A 25 -9.40 1.61 6.10
CA ALA A 25 -8.98 0.39 6.76
C ALA A 25 -10.09 -0.18 7.67
N ARG A 26 -10.74 0.68 8.47
CA ARG A 26 -11.90 0.28 9.30
C ARG A 26 -13.07 -0.22 8.45
N LYS A 27 -13.41 0.47 7.37
CA LYS A 27 -14.48 0.07 6.44
C LYS A 27 -14.22 -1.31 5.83
N ASN A 28 -12.95 -1.61 5.55
CA ASN A 28 -12.54 -2.89 4.97
C ASN A 28 -12.24 -3.97 6.02
N GLY A 29 -12.42 -3.69 7.32
CA GLY A 29 -12.13 -4.64 8.41
C GLY A 29 -10.64 -5.00 8.54
N ARG A 30 -9.74 -4.11 8.11
CA ARG A 30 -8.29 -4.33 8.02
C ARG A 30 -7.51 -3.40 8.92
N THR A 31 -6.28 -3.78 9.24
CA THR A 31 -5.31 -2.86 9.86
C THR A 31 -4.84 -1.85 8.82
N LEU A 32 -4.41 -0.66 9.28
CA LEU A 32 -3.88 0.39 8.40
C LEU A 32 -2.75 -0.13 7.50
N SER A 33 -1.81 -0.89 8.07
CA SER A 33 -0.69 -1.46 7.32
C SER A 33 -1.14 -2.39 6.20
N ARG A 34 -2.16 -3.22 6.46
CA ARG A 34 -2.67 -4.17 5.45
C ARG A 34 -3.51 -3.47 4.39
N GLU A 35 -4.19 -2.38 4.74
CA GLU A 35 -4.88 -1.54 3.76
C GLU A 35 -3.88 -0.83 2.84
N VAL A 36 -2.80 -0.27 3.39
CA VAL A 36 -1.74 0.36 2.59
C VAL A 36 -1.09 -0.65 1.64
N GLU A 37 -0.78 -1.87 2.11
CA GLU A 37 -0.26 -2.94 1.26
C GLU A 37 -1.19 -3.27 0.08
N GLN A 38 -2.50 -3.33 0.34
CA GLN A 38 -3.51 -3.61 -0.69
C GLN A 38 -3.64 -2.47 -1.69
N ILE A 39 -3.56 -1.22 -1.22
CA ILE A 39 -3.57 -0.04 -2.10
C ILE A 39 -2.36 -0.06 -3.03
N LEU A 40 -1.17 -0.35 -2.49
CA LEU A 40 0.06 -0.45 -3.30
C LEU A 40 -0.05 -1.54 -4.38
N LYS A 41 -0.53 -2.74 -4.02
CA LYS A 41 -0.74 -3.83 -4.99
C LYS A 41 -1.71 -3.44 -6.10
N ARG A 42 -2.85 -2.85 -5.74
CA ARG A 42 -3.85 -2.37 -6.70
C ARG A 42 -3.30 -1.29 -7.61
N TYR A 43 -2.50 -0.37 -7.06
CA TYR A 43 -1.87 0.68 -7.83
C TYR A 43 -0.90 0.10 -8.86
N VAL A 44 -0.05 -0.86 -8.46
CA VAL A 44 0.87 -1.56 -9.38
C VAL A 44 0.09 -2.29 -10.47
N GLU A 45 -0.92 -3.09 -10.13
CA GLU A 45 -1.75 -3.80 -11.12
C GLU A 45 -2.43 -2.84 -12.10
N GLN A 46 -2.94 -1.70 -11.62
CA GLN A 46 -3.58 -0.69 -12.47
C GLN A 46 -2.56 0.03 -13.36
N TYR A 47 -1.38 0.29 -12.83
CA TYR A 47 -0.27 0.89 -13.58
C TYR A 47 0.19 -0.06 -14.70
N GLU A 48 0.37 -1.35 -14.39
CA GLU A 48 0.79 -2.36 -15.37
C GLU A 48 -0.24 -2.54 -16.50
N LYS A 49 -1.53 -2.48 -16.17
CA LYS A 49 -2.61 -2.51 -17.19
C LYS A 49 -2.59 -1.31 -18.13
N THR A 50 -2.11 -0.16 -17.67
CA THR A 50 -2.16 1.10 -18.43
C THR A 50 -0.85 1.43 -19.14
N HIS A 51 0.29 1.06 -18.57
CA HIS A 51 1.63 1.43 -19.05
C HIS A 51 2.48 0.23 -19.49
N GLY A 52 1.99 -1.00 -19.30
CA GLY A 52 2.73 -2.24 -19.53
C GLY A 52 3.42 -2.76 -18.27
N GLU A 53 3.81 -4.03 -18.29
CA GLU A 53 4.43 -4.71 -17.14
C GLU A 53 5.69 -4.00 -16.66
N ILE A 54 5.82 -3.85 -15.34
CA ILE A 54 7.04 -3.33 -14.72
C ILE A 54 8.07 -4.46 -14.76
N LYS A 55 8.97 -4.43 -15.74
CA LYS A 55 10.10 -5.36 -15.79
C LYS A 55 11.05 -5.04 -14.64
N VAL A 56 11.04 -5.88 -13.62
CA VAL A 56 12.00 -5.82 -12.52
C VAL A 56 13.18 -6.70 -12.90
N ASP A 57 14.25 -6.10 -13.41
CA ASP A 57 15.54 -6.78 -13.50
C ASP A 57 16.03 -7.01 -12.07
N LYS A 58 16.05 -8.28 -11.64
CA LYS A 58 16.57 -8.62 -10.32
C LYS A 58 18.07 -8.31 -10.31
N PRO A 59 18.59 -7.59 -9.29
CA PRO A 59 20.02 -7.54 -9.05
C PRO A 59 20.57 -8.90 -8.61
#